data_AF-A0A9D4WPL3-F1
#
_entry.id   AF-A0A9D4WPL3-F1
#
_cell.length_a   1.000
_cell.length_b   1.000
_cell.length_c   1.000
_cell.angle_alpha   90.00
_cell.angle_beta   90.00
_cell.angle_gamma   90.00
#
_symmetry.space_group_name_H-M   'P 1'
#
loop_
_entity.id
_entity.type
_entity.pdbx_description
1 polymer ?
#
loop_
_entity_poly.entity_id
_entity_poly.type
_entity_poly.pdbx_seq_one_letter_code
_entity_poly.pdbx_strand_id
1 'polypeptide(L)'
;MDQRYYNTGRRSLAEVISVKEADFQQFKKKYDSLIIMRFSPNEEELSRFQKVFIEIVENLGITYRMQYIFHVEGYFSVKVTPLGANLSMLEEKEEGELNAFLKEASSWLGQWFK
;
A
#
# COMPACT_ATOMS: atom_id res chain seq x y z
N MET A 1 20.29 13.92 -10.52
CA MET A 1 19.60 12.80 -11.20
C MET A 1 18.16 12.82 -10.74
N ASP A 2 17.24 12.76 -11.70
CA ASP A 2 15.82 13.14 -11.63
C ASP A 2 15.04 12.57 -10.43
N GLN A 3 14.77 13.41 -9.43
CA GLN A 3 13.78 13.16 -8.38
C GLN A 3 12.39 13.49 -8.93
N ARG A 4 11.70 12.50 -9.50
CA ARG A 4 10.26 12.63 -9.80
C ARG A 4 9.45 12.04 -8.64
N TYR A 5 9.29 12.84 -7.60
CA TYR A 5 8.23 12.62 -6.62
C TYR A 5 6.90 12.89 -7.30
N TYR A 6 6.18 11.84 -7.71
CA TYR A 6 4.75 11.98 -7.97
C TYR A 6 4.04 11.94 -6.62
N ASN A 7 4.06 13.07 -5.91
CA ASN A 7 3.21 13.25 -4.75
C ASN A 7 1.75 13.36 -5.23
N THR A 8 1.12 12.21 -5.46
CA THR A 8 -0.28 12.10 -5.89
C THR A 8 -1.25 12.24 -4.70
N GLY A 9 -0.74 12.48 -3.48
CA GLY A 9 -1.51 12.36 -2.24
C GLY A 9 -1.95 10.92 -1.94
N ARG A 10 -1.50 9.94 -2.74
CA ARG A 10 -1.81 8.53 -2.54
C ARG A 10 -0.89 7.92 -1.53
N ARG A 11 -1.47 6.96 -0.83
CA ARG A 11 -0.80 6.23 0.22
C ARG A 11 -0.19 4.92 -0.31
N SER A 12 -0.63 4.39 -1.44
CA SER A 12 -0.23 3.07 -1.96
C SER A 12 -0.40 3.03 -3.48
N LEU A 13 0.35 2.17 -4.19
CA LEU A 13 0.19 1.94 -5.63
C LEU A 13 -1.15 1.29 -5.98
N ALA A 14 -1.74 0.59 -5.03
CA ALA A 14 -3.10 0.06 -5.13
C ALA A 14 -3.94 0.59 -3.98
N GLU A 15 -5.11 1.15 -4.31
CA GLU A 15 -6.06 1.67 -3.34
C GLU A 15 -7.45 1.12 -3.64
N VAL A 16 -8.17 0.75 -2.58
CA VAL A 16 -9.57 0.33 -2.69
C VAL A 16 -10.45 1.50 -2.29
N ILE A 17 -11.30 1.94 -3.21
CA ILE A 17 -12.19 3.09 -3.04
C ILE A 17 -13.61 2.62 -3.31
N SER A 18 -14.50 2.83 -2.33
CA SER A 18 -15.94 2.61 -2.52
C SER A 18 -16.52 3.77 -3.33
N VAL A 19 -17.15 3.44 -4.46
CA VAL A 19 -17.76 4.41 -5.37
C VAL A 19 -19.19 3.96 -5.65
N LYS A 20 -20.17 4.87 -5.51
CA LYS A 20 -21.55 4.59 -5.90
C LYS A 20 -21.61 4.39 -7.41
N GLU A 21 -22.40 3.43 -7.90
CA GLU A 21 -22.45 3.13 -9.35
C GLU A 21 -22.82 4.37 -10.19
N ALA A 22 -23.72 5.21 -9.67
CA ALA A 22 -24.12 6.47 -10.32
C ALA A 22 -22.94 7.45 -10.54
N ASP A 23 -21.94 7.41 -9.65
CA ASP A 23 -20.80 8.32 -9.66
C ASP A 23 -19.59 7.73 -10.42
N PHE A 24 -19.64 6.46 -10.84
CA PHE A 24 -18.48 5.77 -11.40
C PHE A 24 -17.93 6.43 -12.67
N GLN A 25 -18.79 6.96 -13.56
CA GLN A 25 -18.33 7.61 -14.78
C GLN A 25 -17.54 8.88 -14.47
N GLN A 26 -17.98 9.65 -13.47
CA GLN A 26 -17.26 10.83 -12.99
C GLN A 26 -15.95 10.44 -12.32
N PHE A 27 -15.96 9.40 -11.49
CA PHE A 27 -14.75 8.84 -10.86
C PHE A 27 -13.73 8.40 -11.92
N LYS A 28 -14.13 7.60 -12.90
CA LYS A 28 -13.25 7.13 -13.98
C LYS A 28 -12.63 8.29 -14.75
N LYS A 29 -13.41 9.33 -15.04
CA LYS A 29 -12.90 10.54 -15.70
C LYS A 29 -11.89 11.31 -14.84
N LYS A 30 -12.08 11.36 -13.53
CA LYS A 30 -11.15 11.99 -12.58
C LYS A 30 -9.83 11.24 -12.47
N TYR A 31 -9.84 9.92 -12.66
CA TYR A 31 -8.70 9.02 -12.50
C TYR A 31 -8.36 8.30 -13.81
N ASP A 32 -8.48 9.01 -14.95
CA ASP A 32 -8.31 8.45 -16.30
C ASP A 32 -6.91 7.89 -16.58
N SER A 33 -5.90 8.38 -15.86
CA SER A 33 -4.52 7.92 -15.91
C SER A 33 -4.26 6.60 -15.18
N LEU A 34 -5.28 5.99 -14.55
CA LEU A 34 -5.14 4.77 -13.75
C LEU A 34 -5.74 3.54 -14.42
N ILE A 35 -5.19 2.39 -14.05
CA ILE A 35 -5.85 1.11 -14.24
C ILE A 35 -6.91 0.97 -13.15
N ILE A 36 -8.19 0.97 -13.54
CA ILE A 36 -9.32 0.80 -12.64
C ILE A 36 -9.85 -0.62 -12.81
N MET A 37 -9.82 -1.40 -11.73
CA MET A 37 -10.50 -2.69 -11.63
C MET A 37 -11.78 -2.53 -10.81
N ARG A 38 -12.87 -3.13 -11.30
CA ARG A 38 -14.13 -3.22 -10.56
C ARG A 38 -14.20 -4.60 -9.89
N PHE A 39 -14.62 -4.62 -8.64
CA PHE A 39 -14.78 -5.82 -7.86
C PHE A 39 -16.02 -5.66 -6.98
N SER A 40 -16.74 -6.74 -6.71
CA SER A 40 -17.89 -6.76 -5.81
C SER A 40 -17.52 -7.53 -4.54
N PRO A 41 -16.83 -6.88 -3.59
CA PRO A 41 -16.35 -7.55 -2.39
C PRO A 41 -17.49 -7.80 -1.39
N ASN A 42 -17.33 -8.83 -0.57
CA ASN A 42 -18.06 -8.96 0.69
C ASN A 42 -17.41 -8.09 1.80
N GLU A 43 -18.04 -8.03 2.98
CA GLU A 43 -17.56 -7.21 4.10
C GLU A 43 -16.17 -7.63 4.61
N GLU A 44 -15.88 -8.93 4.62
CA GLU A 44 -14.58 -9.46 5.05
C GLU A 44 -13.47 -9.07 4.07
N GLU A 45 -13.73 -9.17 2.76
CA GLU A 45 -12.79 -8.76 1.71
C GLU A 45 -12.52 -7.25 1.77
N LEU A 46 -13.55 -6.43 1.98
CA LEU A 46 -13.40 -4.99 2.17
C LEU A 46 -12.52 -4.67 3.38
N SER A 47 -12.77 -5.32 4.51
CA SER A 47 -11.97 -5.15 5.72
C SER A 47 -10.50 -5.51 5.43
N ARG A 48 -10.24 -6.64 4.77
CA ARG A 48 -8.87 -7.05 4.41
C ARG A 48 -8.17 -6.06 3.48
N PHE A 49 -8.87 -5.49 2.50
CA PHE A 49 -8.25 -4.51 1.60
C PHE A 49 -7.88 -3.18 2.26
N GLN A 50 -8.53 -2.82 3.37
CA GLN A 50 -8.16 -1.61 4.12
C GLN A 50 -6.89 -1.82 4.96
N LYS A 51 -6.52 -3.08 5.19
CA LYS A 51 -5.38 -3.52 6.01
C LYS A 51 -4.10 -3.71 5.20
N VAL A 52 -4.09 -3.32 3.92
CA VAL A 52 -2.94 -3.52 3.03
C VAL A 52 -2.39 -2.21 2.48
N PHE A 53 -1.07 -2.18 2.32
CA PHE A 53 -0.32 -1.14 1.64
C PHE A 53 0.60 -1.82 0.61
N ILE A 54 0.58 -1.37 -0.64
CA ILE A 54 1.37 -1.96 -1.72
C ILE A 54 2.24 -0.87 -2.34
N GLU A 55 3.53 -1.11 -2.41
CA GLU A 55 4.47 -0.12 -2.96
C GLU A 55 5.66 -0.77 -3.66
N ILE A 56 6.30 -0.01 -4.56
CA ILE A 56 7.54 -0.41 -5.22
C ILE A 56 8.68 -0.28 -4.22
N VAL A 57 9.39 -1.39 -4.07
CA VAL A 57 10.61 -1.52 -3.31
C VAL A 57 11.79 -1.10 -4.18
N GLU A 58 12.62 -0.20 -3.68
CA GLU A 58 13.74 0.37 -4.45
C GLU A 58 14.83 -0.67 -4.74
N ASN A 59 15.15 -1.52 -3.75
CA ASN A 59 16.20 -2.52 -3.85
C ASN A 59 15.64 -3.95 -3.89
N LEU A 60 15.92 -4.65 -4.99
CA LEU A 60 15.59 -6.06 -5.15
C LEU A 60 16.13 -6.91 -3.99
N GLY A 61 15.26 -7.76 -3.41
CA GLY A 61 15.62 -8.68 -2.33
C GLY A 61 15.59 -8.09 -0.91
N ILE A 62 15.40 -6.77 -0.74
CA ILE A 62 15.30 -6.16 0.59
C ILE A 62 14.01 -6.59 1.31
N THR A 63 12.96 -7.03 0.60
CA THR A 63 11.68 -7.46 1.19
C THR A 63 11.84 -8.55 2.26
N TYR A 64 12.73 -9.52 2.03
CA TYR A 64 13.04 -10.55 3.02
C TYR A 64 13.72 -9.97 4.27
N ARG A 65 14.51 -8.90 4.09
CA ARG A 65 15.19 -8.20 5.19
C ARG A 65 14.25 -7.24 5.92
N MET A 66 13.29 -6.63 5.23
CA MET A 66 12.31 -5.71 5.81
C MET A 66 11.50 -6.40 6.91
N GLN A 67 11.06 -7.63 6.69
CA GLN A 67 10.34 -8.39 7.73
C GLN A 67 11.20 -8.59 8.99
N TYR A 68 12.49 -8.87 8.81
CA TYR A 68 13.42 -9.01 9.93
C TYR A 68 13.61 -7.67 10.66
N ILE A 69 13.77 -6.56 9.93
CA ILE A 69 13.95 -5.25 10.54
C ILE A 69 12.69 -4.83 11.29
N PHE A 70 11.49 -5.02 10.71
CA PHE A 70 10.22 -4.78 11.40
C PHE A 70 10.15 -5.54 12.73
N HIS A 71 10.59 -6.80 12.74
CA HIS A 71 10.63 -7.61 13.94
C HIS A 71 11.60 -7.05 15.00
N VAL A 72 12.79 -6.61 14.60
CA VAL A 72 13.80 -6.01 15.50
C VAL A 72 13.30 -4.69 16.09
N GLU A 73 12.57 -3.89 15.30
CA GLU A 73 12.00 -2.61 15.71
C GLU A 73 10.67 -2.74 16.48
N GLY A 74 10.17 -3.96 16.69
CA GLY A 74 8.96 -4.22 17.48
C GLY A 74 7.64 -4.18 16.70
N TYR A 75 7.66 -4.05 15.38
CA TYR A 75 6.48 -4.07 14.50
C TYR A 75 6.07 -5.52 14.16
N PHE A 76 5.58 -6.24 15.16
CA PHE A 76 5.24 -7.67 15.02
C PHE A 76 3.94 -7.94 14.27
N SER A 77 3.08 -6.94 14.19
CA SER A 77 1.75 -7.05 13.60
C SER A 77 1.71 -6.72 12.11
N VAL A 78 2.80 -6.21 11.55
CA VAL A 78 2.91 -5.95 10.10
C VAL A 78 3.67 -7.08 9.42
N LYS A 79 3.00 -7.72 8.48
CA LYS A 79 3.56 -8.77 7.62
C LYS A 79 4.00 -8.17 6.29
N VAL A 80 5.21 -8.50 5.85
CA VAL A 80 5.78 -8.12 4.56
C VAL A 80 5.65 -9.30 3.59
N THR A 81 4.99 -9.08 2.46
CA THR A 81 4.80 -10.09 1.39
C THR A 81 5.37 -9.56 0.07
N PRO A 82 6.43 -10.16 -0.49
CA PRO A 82 6.90 -9.81 -1.82
C PRO A 82 5.88 -10.27 -2.88
N LEU A 83 5.47 -9.37 -3.78
CA LEU A 83 4.52 -9.66 -4.86
C LEU A 83 5.18 -9.92 -6.21
N GLY A 84 6.52 -9.90 -6.27
CA GLY A 84 7.28 -9.92 -7.52
C GLY A 84 7.34 -8.53 -8.18
N ALA A 85 8.07 -8.39 -9.29
CA ALA A 85 8.20 -7.11 -10.03
C ALA A 85 8.57 -5.90 -9.16
N ASN A 86 9.42 -6.09 -8.14
CA ASN A 86 9.82 -5.10 -7.14
C ASN A 86 8.66 -4.59 -6.27
N LEU A 87 7.52 -5.26 -6.22
CA LEU A 87 6.41 -4.88 -5.36
C LEU A 87 6.47 -5.61 -4.03
N SER A 88 6.08 -4.91 -2.97
CA SER A 88 5.84 -5.49 -1.66
C SER A 88 4.52 -5.03 -1.09
N MET A 89 3.82 -5.95 -0.45
CA MET A 89 2.62 -5.71 0.31
C MET A 89 2.95 -5.74 1.81
N LEU A 90 2.54 -4.70 2.52
CA LEU A 90 2.48 -4.66 3.97
C LEU A 90 1.04 -4.95 4.38
N GLU A 91 0.83 -5.90 5.27
CA GLU A 91 -0.48 -6.32 5.77
C GLU A 91 -0.49 -6.23 7.30
N GLU A 92 -1.43 -5.48 7.88
CA GLU A 92 -1.66 -5.50 9.34
C GLU A 92 -2.48 -6.72 9.75
N LYS A 93 -2.16 -7.26 10.93
CA LYS A 93 -2.96 -8.30 11.59
C LYS A 93 -4.15 -7.69 12.33
N GLU A 94 -3.95 -6.59 13.05
CA GLU A 94 -5.02 -5.89 13.76
C GLU A 94 -5.32 -4.56 13.07
N GLU A 95 -6.57 -4.11 13.16
CA GLU A 95 -7.02 -2.93 12.42
C GLU A 95 -6.41 -1.64 12.97
N GLY A 96 -5.82 -0.83 12.10
CA GLY A 96 -5.31 0.51 12.41
C GLY A 96 -3.81 0.60 12.71
N GLU A 97 -3.12 -0.53 12.87
CA GLU A 97 -1.69 -0.59 13.17
C GLU A 97 -0.82 -0.16 12.00
N LEU A 98 -1.14 -0.56 10.77
CA LEU A 98 -0.47 -0.16 9.53
C LEU A 98 -0.60 1.35 9.31
N ASN A 99 -1.72 1.97 9.68
CA ASN A 99 -1.90 3.42 9.55
C ASN A 99 -1.00 4.19 10.52
N ALA A 100 -0.94 3.74 11.77
CA ALA A 100 -0.06 4.30 12.78
C ALA A 100 1.40 4.10 12.39
N PHE A 101 1.73 2.87 12.00
CA PHE A 101 3.02 2.46 11.47
C PHE A 101 3.48 3.37 10.34
N LEU A 102 2.77 3.47 9.22
CA LEU A 102 3.23 4.27 8.07
C LEU A 102 3.45 5.75 8.41
N LYS A 103 2.73 6.29 9.40
CA LYS A 103 2.92 7.68 9.86
C LYS A 103 4.20 7.82 10.66
N GLU A 104 4.35 7.01 11.71
CA GLU A 104 5.56 6.96 12.55
C GLU A 104 6.79 6.61 11.71
N ALA A 105 6.59 5.74 10.73
CA ALA A 105 7.61 5.13 9.93
C ALA A 105 7.98 5.85 8.64
N SER A 106 7.28 6.94 8.34
CA SER A 106 7.43 7.67 7.08
C SER A 106 8.88 8.03 6.74
N SER A 107 9.70 8.37 7.74
CA SER A 107 11.10 8.75 7.56
C SER A 107 12.04 7.61 7.14
N TRP A 108 11.80 6.37 7.62
CA TRP A 108 12.62 5.20 7.27
C TRP A 108 12.04 4.41 6.11
N LEU A 109 10.71 4.41 5.93
CA LEU A 109 10.06 3.79 4.78
C LEU A 109 10.49 4.42 3.46
N GLY A 110 10.77 5.73 3.46
CA GLY A 110 11.33 6.42 2.28
C GLY A 110 12.72 5.94 1.86
N GLN A 111 13.39 5.08 2.65
CA GLN A 111 14.65 4.44 2.26
C GLN A 111 14.44 3.11 1.52
N TRP A 112 13.23 2.54 1.60
CA TRP A 112 12.93 1.20 1.08
C TRP A 112 11.90 1.23 -0.04
N PHE A 113 10.99 2.19 0.03
CA PHE A 113 9.90 2.39 -0.91
C PHE A 113 10.12 3.66 -1.72
N LYS A 114 9.72 3.59 -3.00
CA LYS A 114 9.83 4.69 -3.96
C LYS A 114 8.65 5.65 -3.89
#